data_AF-A0A529XR98-F1
#
_entry.id   AF-A0A529XR98-F1
#
_cell.length_a   1.000
_cell.length_b   1.000
_cell.length_c   1.000
_cell.angle_alpha   90.00
_cell.angle_beta   90.00
_cell.angle_gamma   90.00
#
_symmetry.space_group_name_H-M   'P 1'
#
loop_
_entity.id
_entity.type
_entity.pdbx_description
1 polymer ?
#
loop_
_entity_poly.entity_id
_entity_poly.type
_entity_poly.pdbx_seq_one_letter_code
_entity_poly.pdbx_strand_id
1 'polypeptide(L)'
;MAQARLMIFDCDGVLVDSEPLAAKAYERVYEKHGMPGVHGGIIAQCIGMKQADIIVKIKELTGHQFPPPSASTPRRRAAWSRPR
;
A
#
# COMPACT_ATOMS: atom_id res chain seq x y z
N MET A 1 13.66 42.79 -10.15
CA MET A 1 12.36 42.14 -9.88
C MET A 1 12.63 40.83 -9.17
N ALA A 2 11.90 40.50 -8.10
CA ALA A 2 12.08 39.22 -7.42
C ALA A 2 11.45 38.10 -8.27
N GLN A 3 12.24 37.10 -8.65
CA GLN A 3 11.76 35.91 -9.34
C GLN A 3 10.88 35.12 -8.38
N ALA A 4 9.60 34.94 -8.71
CA ALA A 4 8.75 34.02 -7.96
C ALA A 4 9.36 32.61 -8.04
N ARG A 5 9.69 32.02 -6.89
CA ARG A 5 10.25 30.67 -6.81
C ARG A 5 9.13 29.66 -6.78
N LEU A 6 9.06 28.82 -7.82
CA LEU A 6 8.19 27.64 -7.84
C LEU A 6 8.78 26.56 -6.93
N MET A 7 7.92 25.93 -6.13
CA MET A 7 8.25 24.76 -5.32
C MET A 7 7.30 23.62 -5.68
N ILE A 8 7.84 22.42 -5.86
CA ILE A 8 7.07 21.20 -6.12
C ILE A 8 7.16 20.35 -4.86
N PHE A 9 6.01 19.94 -4.34
CA PHE A 9 5.89 19.07 -3.19
C PHE A 9 5.27 17.75 -3.63
N ASP A 10 5.80 16.66 -3.11
CA ASP A 10 5.12 15.37 -3.18
C ASP A 10 3.86 15.41 -2.31
N CYS A 11 2.92 14.49 -2.54
CA CYS A 11 1.69 14.40 -1.75
C CYS A 11 1.88 13.52 -0.52
N ASP A 12 2.24 12.26 -0.75
CA ASP A 12 2.28 11.22 0.27
C ASP A 12 3.51 11.41 1.16
N GLY A 13 3.31 11.46 2.48
CA GLY A 13 4.39 11.68 3.46
C GLY A 13 4.96 13.10 3.50
N VAL A 14 4.50 14.01 2.61
CA VAL A 14 4.93 15.42 2.58
C VAL A 14 3.77 16.38 2.87
N LEU A 15 2.68 16.29 2.09
CA LEU A 15 1.49 17.12 2.32
C LEU A 15 0.43 16.38 3.14
N VAL A 16 0.40 15.04 3.08
CA VAL A 16 -0.58 14.19 3.74
C VAL A 16 0.09 12.94 4.31
N ASP A 17 -0.22 12.61 5.56
CA ASP A 17 0.12 11.32 6.18
C ASP A 17 -0.86 10.24 5.69
N SER A 18 -0.51 9.62 4.57
CA SER A 18 -1.30 8.62 3.83
C SER A 18 -1.02 7.19 4.30
N GLU A 19 0.11 6.99 4.99
CA GLU A 19 0.73 5.74 5.35
C GLU A 19 -0.14 4.89 6.31
N PRO A 20 -0.83 5.46 7.32
CA PRO A 20 -1.76 4.70 8.15
C PRO A 20 -2.94 4.11 7.38
N LEU A 21 -3.40 4.80 6.33
CA LEU A 21 -4.49 4.31 5.48
C LEU A 21 -4.01 3.22 4.53
N ALA A 22 -2.79 3.35 4.00
CA ALA A 22 -2.16 2.31 3.19
C ALA A 22 -1.98 1.02 4.00
N ALA A 23 -1.50 1.11 5.25
CA ALA A 23 -1.36 -0.04 6.14
C ALA A 23 -2.69 -0.78 6.35
N LYS A 24 -3.76 -0.05 6.68
CA LYS A 24 -5.10 -0.62 6.85
C LYS A 24 -5.65 -1.27 5.58
N ALA A 25 -5.34 -0.70 4.42
CA ALA A 25 -5.77 -1.27 3.14
C ALA A 25 -5.10 -2.63 2.90
N TYR A 26 -3.79 -2.74 3.15
CA TYR A 26 -3.07 -4.00 3.04
C TYR A 26 -3.59 -5.05 4.02
N GLU A 27 -3.73 -4.72 5.31
CA GLU A 27 -4.29 -5.64 6.32
C GLU A 27 -5.62 -6.25 5.86
N ARG A 28 -6.58 -5.39 5.46
CA ARG A 28 -7.90 -5.83 4.99
C ARG A 28 -7.84 -6.71 3.76
N VAL A 29 -6.95 -6.39 2.82
CA VAL A 29 -6.78 -7.17 1.59
C VAL A 29 -6.22 -8.55 1.90
N TYR A 30 -5.19 -8.65 2.74
CA TYR A 30 -4.60 -9.93 3.13
C TYR A 30 -5.56 -10.77 3.97
N GLU A 31 -6.26 -10.16 4.93
CA GLU A 31 -7.28 -10.83 5.74
C GLU A 31 -8.40 -11.43 4.87
N LYS A 32 -8.89 -10.67 3.88
CA LYS A 32 -9.91 -11.15 2.93
C LYS A 32 -9.45 -12.37 2.12
N HIS A 33 -8.15 -12.55 1.92
CA HIS A 33 -7.58 -13.70 1.21
C HIS A 33 -7.20 -14.86 2.14
N GLY A 34 -7.63 -14.82 3.41
CA GLY A 34 -7.31 -15.88 4.37
C GLY A 34 -5.83 -15.90 4.75
N MET A 35 -5.16 -14.74 4.70
CA MET A 35 -3.75 -14.57 5.08
C MET A 35 -3.65 -13.73 6.36
N PRO A 36 -4.14 -14.22 7.51
CA PRO A 36 -4.08 -13.50 8.78
C PRO A 36 -2.64 -13.40 9.29
N GLY A 37 -2.32 -12.33 10.02
CA GLY A 37 -0.96 -12.10 10.55
C GLY A 37 -0.14 -11.08 9.77
N VAL A 38 -0.63 -10.62 8.62
CA VAL A 38 -0.13 -9.40 7.96
C VAL A 38 -0.75 -8.18 8.65
N HIS A 39 -0.10 -7.69 9.71
CA HIS A 39 -0.55 -6.53 10.48
C HIS A 39 0.27 -5.25 10.16
N GLY A 40 -0.20 -4.10 10.63
CA GLY A 40 0.30 -2.78 10.24
C GLY A 40 1.76 -2.54 10.58
N GLY A 41 2.32 -3.27 11.56
CA GLY A 41 3.76 -3.24 11.87
C GLY A 41 4.63 -3.89 10.80
N ILE A 42 4.12 -4.88 10.08
CA ILE A 42 4.78 -5.49 8.91
C ILE A 42 4.66 -4.54 7.72
N ILE A 43 3.48 -3.93 7.52
CA ILE A 43 3.26 -2.99 6.41
C ILE A 43 4.03 -1.68 6.62
N ALA A 44 4.20 -1.22 7.86
CA ALA A 44 4.99 -0.04 8.17
C ALA A 44 6.46 -0.18 7.74
N GLN A 45 7.02 -1.40 7.79
CA GLN A 45 8.37 -1.69 7.28
C GLN A 45 8.48 -1.62 5.75
N CYS A 46 7.34 -1.53 5.06
CA CYS A 46 7.22 -1.52 3.62
C CYS A 46 6.87 -0.11 3.07
N ILE A 47 6.80 0.91 3.92
CA ILE A 47 6.49 2.29 3.52
C ILE A 47 7.56 2.81 2.55
N GLY A 48 7.12 3.48 1.48
CA GLY A 48 8.00 4.01 0.43
C GLY A 48 8.51 2.98 -0.58
N MET A 49 8.21 1.68 -0.38
CA MET A 49 8.57 0.64 -1.34
C MET A 49 7.57 0.56 -2.50
N LYS A 50 8.01 0.05 -3.65
CA LYS A 50 7.10 -0.26 -4.75
C LYS A 50 6.24 -1.46 -4.35
N GLN A 51 4.97 -1.47 -4.76
CA GLN A 51 4.04 -2.56 -4.43
C GLN A 51 4.58 -3.97 -4.72
N ALA A 52 5.36 -4.16 -5.79
CA ALA A 52 5.99 -5.44 -6.09
C ALA A 52 6.97 -5.88 -4.98
N ASP A 53 7.79 -4.95 -4.49
CA ASP A 53 8.75 -5.18 -3.41
C ASP A 53 8.03 -5.41 -2.08
N ILE A 54 6.91 -4.72 -1.85
CA ILE A 54 6.04 -4.94 -0.67
C ILE A 54 5.51 -6.38 -0.64
N ILE A 55 5.02 -6.90 -1.77
CA ILE A 55 4.49 -8.26 -1.85
C ILE A 55 5.60 -9.29 -1.58
N VAL A 56 6.80 -9.07 -2.14
CA VAL A 56 7.97 -9.91 -1.87
C VAL A 56 8.33 -9.86 -0.39
N LYS A 57 8.38 -8.67 0.20
CA LYS A 57 8.75 -8.49 1.61
C LYS A 57 7.75 -9.14 2.56
N ILE A 58 6.45 -9.02 2.29
CA ILE A 58 5.41 -9.68 3.08
C ILE A 58 5.54 -11.20 2.99
N LYS A 59 5.84 -11.73 1.80
CA LYS A 59 6.11 -13.16 1.61
C LYS A 59 7.32 -13.62 2.44
N GLU A 60 8.40 -12.84 2.47
CA GLU A 60 9.59 -13.17 3.28
C GLU A 60 9.28 -13.16 4.78
N LEU A 61 8.50 -12.19 5.24
CA LEU A 61 8.23 -11.99 6.67
C LEU A 61 7.14 -12.92 7.22
N THR A 62 6.17 -13.30 6.40
CA THR A 62 4.97 -14.03 6.85
C THR A 62 4.75 -15.37 6.17
N GLY A 63 5.49 -15.66 5.09
CA GLY A 63 5.25 -16.83 4.24
C GLY A 63 4.02 -16.71 3.34
N HIS A 64 3.18 -15.68 3.53
CA HIS A 64 1.98 -15.48 2.72
C HIS A 64 2.33 -14.95 1.34
N GLN A 65 1.93 -15.69 0.31
CA GLN A 65 2.09 -15.28 -1.07
C GLN A 65 0.76 -14.76 -1.60
N PHE A 66 0.72 -13.46 -1.88
CA PHE A 66 -0.42 -12.88 -2.58
C PHE A 66 -0.49 -13.45 -4.02
N PRO A 67 -1.69 -13.80 -4.53
CA PRO A 67 -1.82 -14.35 -5.88
C PRO A 67 -1.26 -13.37 -6.93
N PRO A 68 -0.64 -13.88 -8.00
CA PRO A 68 -0.10 -13.03 -9.05
C PRO A 68 -1.22 -12.21 -9.68
N PRO A 69 -0.91 -11.00 -10.22
CA PRO A 69 -1.92 -10.10 -10.80
C PRO A 69 -2.84 -10.73 -11.84
N SER A 70 -2.41 -11.81 -12.50
CA SER A 70 -3.17 -12.58 -13.48
C SER A 70 -4.29 -13.46 -12.88
N ALA A 71 -4.20 -13.79 -11.58
CA ALA A 71 -5.16 -14.64 -10.89
C ALA A 71 -6.20 -13.85 -10.06
N SER A 72 -6.04 -12.52 -9.97
CA SER A 72 -7.02 -11.63 -9.33
C SER A 72 -7.93 -11.01 -10.39
N THR A 73 -9.24 -11.22 -10.24
CA THR A 73 -10.41 -10.56 -10.85
C THR A 73 -10.12 -9.19 -11.51
N PRO A 74 -10.73 -8.85 -12.66
CA PRO A 74 -10.31 -7.75 -13.51
C PRO A 74 -10.09 -6.45 -12.75
N ARG A 75 -8.93 -5.84 -13.00
CA ARG A 75 -8.48 -4.48 -12.65
C ARG A 75 -9.65 -3.49 -12.61
N ARG A 76 -10.37 -3.45 -11.51
CA ARG A 76 -11.35 -2.41 -11.19
C ARG A 76 -11.09 -1.99 -9.77
N ARG A 77 -11.12 -0.68 -9.59
CA ARG A 77 -10.92 0.11 -8.38
C ARG A 77 -11.52 -0.49 -7.09
N ALA A 78 -12.48 -1.42 -7.19
CA ALA A 78 -13.32 -2.00 -6.15
C ALA A 78 -12.63 -2.48 -4.85
N ALA A 79 -11.39 -2.97 -4.87
CA ALA A 79 -10.73 -3.37 -3.61
C ALA A 79 -10.26 -2.16 -2.77
N TRP A 80 -9.96 -1.04 -3.41
CA TRP A 80 -9.47 0.21 -2.78
C TRP A 80 -10.52 1.33 -2.80
N SER A 81 -11.73 1.01 -3.25
CA SER A 81 -12.76 1.96 -3.66
C SER A 81 -14.08 1.51 -3.08
N ARG A 82 -14.33 1.87 -1.82
CA ARG A 82 -15.69 2.03 -1.30
C ARG A 82 -15.80 3.43 -0.70
N PRO A 83 -16.96 4.11 -0.89
CA PRO A 83 -17.19 5.43 -0.32
C PRO A 83 -17.25 5.32 1.22
N ARG A 84 -17.00 6.47 1.86
CA ARG A 84 -16.96 6.67 3.32
C ARG A 84 -18.11 5.98 4.05
#